data_AF-A0A7W4JQP6-F1
#
_entry.id   AF-A0A7W4JQP6-F1
#
_cell.length_a   1.000
_cell.length_b   1.000
_cell.length_c   1.000
_cell.angle_alpha   90.00
_cell.angle_beta   90.00
_cell.angle_gamma   90.00
#
_symmetry.space_group_name_H-M   'P 1'
#
loop_
_entity.id
_entity.type
_entity.pdbx_description
1 polymer ?
#
loop_
_entity_poly.entity_id
_entity_poly.type
_entity_poly.pdbx_seq_one_letter_code
_entity_poly.pdbx_strand_id
1 'polypeptide(L)'
;MSLPKSRAGNKVGRRQARAGTVALHAALACLSVAGSGAAYAAAPTCPPEGGPRSGICIPAGDAAATSLDRAPTVRDDAGAGYVEGDLWQARGQVWRAASAQVGAARWVALKTGRPGDAFGAHTVFAGGPTQMVTGYSGPALDLAIVVSGQRRARTIAIRPDGTFDSGALDAALAEKDPGTDATVMRIYDQSGHGNHLTAVSGREVVHIGVIRIAGREAISWGEGNGPGGFVIPGSLKVPANGFFFGTTGVYASSNTASGAFPVPVMLGGQNGGPEFKIFTGSYTLDGFVHLADRNSPDQKTGLVVTNSPAAFGVAAGPGGYDLMSGNAVSAYRAAVPSGALAGGYVGYNADGGSWYSQGRNTGQWTGIVIADGGISDSALRDFHASAAASGNFMPQLKSVLVAIGDSRTEGYQVQDGINWPLLMQRKARYQSYNFAVAGATTRQMRAALPAAAAVARGAAARVAVVFGGFNDHLETNHIPMAETIANLGTIVKSLKTYGFTVALVDETNTDGALRQPIKDAVRNGAIPADMELDPFAADQPLYSVMNRMYWQGDYTHPTAQGQALLADAIWAKVGPLLAAAPNGK
;
A
#
# COMPACT_ATOMS: atom_id res chain seq x y z
N MET A 1 -28.69 30.91 -53.13
CA MET A 1 -27.65 31.62 -53.90
C MET A 1 -26.95 32.60 -52.97
N SER A 2 -25.66 32.35 -52.73
CA SER A 2 -24.58 33.31 -52.45
C SER A 2 -24.81 34.51 -51.50
N LEU A 3 -24.23 34.42 -50.30
CA LEU A 3 -23.11 35.25 -49.76
C LEU A 3 -22.81 36.61 -50.46
N PRO A 4 -22.17 37.64 -49.84
CA PRO A 4 -21.28 37.57 -48.66
C PRO A 4 -21.12 38.85 -47.75
N LYS A 5 -20.21 38.72 -46.76
CA LYS A 5 -19.06 39.60 -46.43
C LYS A 5 -19.12 40.67 -45.32
N SER A 6 -18.08 40.55 -44.50
CA SER A 6 -17.55 41.32 -43.38
C SER A 6 -16.92 42.70 -43.72
N ARG A 7 -16.84 43.60 -42.72
CA ARG A 7 -15.65 44.37 -42.25
C ARG A 7 -16.12 45.47 -41.27
N ALA A 8 -15.65 45.50 -40.01
CA ALA A 8 -14.43 46.12 -39.47
C ALA A 8 -14.57 47.62 -39.13
N GLY A 9 -14.11 48.04 -37.92
CA GLY A 9 -13.61 49.41 -37.70
C GLY A 9 -14.07 50.21 -36.47
N ASN A 10 -13.46 49.92 -35.30
CA ASN A 10 -12.94 50.81 -34.25
C ASN A 10 -13.44 52.27 -34.01
N LYS A 11 -13.73 52.51 -32.71
CA LYS A 11 -13.16 53.53 -31.76
C LYS A 11 -13.84 54.90 -31.50
N VAL A 12 -14.11 55.09 -30.18
CA VAL A 12 -13.93 56.30 -29.31
C VAL A 12 -14.96 57.44 -29.50
N GLY A 13 -15.57 58.05 -28.48
CA GLY A 13 -15.52 57.92 -27.03
C GLY A 13 -16.46 58.93 -26.34
N ARG A 14 -17.07 58.50 -25.22
CA ARG A 14 -17.37 59.25 -23.97
C ARG A 14 -17.97 60.68 -24.04
N ARG A 15 -19.21 60.87 -23.54
CA ARG A 15 -19.50 61.25 -22.14
C ARG A 15 -21.00 61.51 -21.85
N GLN A 16 -21.38 61.07 -20.65
CA GLN A 16 -22.35 61.63 -19.70
C GLN A 16 -23.87 61.57 -20.00
N ALA A 17 -24.57 60.77 -19.17
CA ALA A 17 -25.91 61.08 -18.71
C ALA A 17 -26.08 60.59 -17.24
N ARG A 18 -26.55 61.50 -16.37
CA ARG A 18 -27.28 61.21 -15.11
C ARG A 18 -28.68 60.69 -15.50
N ALA A 19 -29.54 60.04 -14.71
CA ALA A 19 -29.80 59.98 -13.28
C ALA A 19 -30.77 58.80 -12.98
N GLY A 20 -30.79 58.30 -11.72
CA GLY A 20 -31.96 57.74 -10.99
C GLY A 20 -32.62 56.46 -11.55
N THR A 21 -33.16 55.50 -10.78
CA THR A 21 -33.77 55.55 -9.45
C THR A 21 -34.02 54.10 -8.96
N VAL A 22 -33.62 53.82 -7.70
CA VAL A 22 -34.26 53.00 -6.63
C VAL A 22 -34.58 51.51 -6.81
N ALA A 23 -34.02 50.71 -5.87
CA ALA A 23 -34.64 49.67 -5.01
C ALA A 23 -33.58 48.60 -4.67
N LEU A 24 -33.42 48.01 -3.49
CA LEU A 24 -33.99 48.13 -2.16
C LEU A 24 -33.01 47.38 -1.21
N HIS A 25 -32.90 47.89 0.01
CA HIS A 25 -32.14 47.46 1.19
C HIS A 25 -31.70 45.98 1.30
N ALA A 26 -30.42 45.84 1.64
CA ALA A 26 -29.78 44.63 2.14
C ALA A 26 -30.30 44.27 3.54
N ALA A 27 -30.69 43.01 3.72
CA ALA A 27 -30.80 42.35 5.01
C ALA A 27 -30.01 41.04 4.95
N LEU A 28 -28.80 41.08 5.49
CA LEU A 28 -27.91 39.93 5.62
C LEU A 28 -28.14 39.31 7.00
N ALA A 29 -28.91 38.23 7.07
CA ALA A 29 -28.88 37.29 8.20
C ALA A 29 -29.62 36.00 7.83
N CYS A 30 -28.86 34.96 7.49
CA CYS A 30 -29.21 33.60 7.85
C CYS A 30 -27.94 32.92 8.35
N LEU A 31 -27.85 32.77 9.67
CA LEU A 31 -26.98 31.83 10.32
C LEU A 31 -27.30 30.43 9.79
N SER A 32 -26.37 29.83 9.05
CA SER A 32 -26.17 28.40 9.15
C SER A 32 -24.94 28.19 10.03
N VAL A 33 -25.17 27.57 11.19
CA VAL A 33 -24.10 27.02 12.03
C VAL A 33 -23.46 25.90 11.20
N ALA A 34 -22.41 26.24 10.47
CA ALA A 34 -21.48 25.26 9.93
C ALA A 34 -20.82 24.59 11.13
N GLY A 35 -21.27 23.37 11.45
CA GLY A 35 -20.56 22.51 12.36
C GLY A 35 -19.10 22.43 11.90
N SER A 36 -18.19 22.74 12.80
CA SER A 36 -16.75 22.54 12.67
C SER A 36 -16.45 21.04 12.52
N GLY A 37 -16.65 20.53 11.31
CA GLY A 37 -15.90 19.41 10.76
C GLY A 37 -14.63 20.01 10.17
N ALA A 38 -13.47 19.50 10.55
CA ALA A 38 -12.25 19.82 9.83
C ALA A 38 -12.48 19.45 8.36
N ALA A 39 -12.64 20.44 7.48
CA ALA A 39 -12.64 20.20 6.05
C ALA A 39 -11.25 19.66 5.73
N TYR A 40 -11.14 18.36 5.48
CA TYR A 40 -9.91 17.82 4.92
C TYR A 40 -9.69 18.56 3.61
N ALA A 41 -8.56 19.27 3.49
CA ALA A 41 -8.08 19.63 2.17
C ALA A 41 -8.07 18.34 1.35
N ALA A 42 -8.80 18.31 0.23
CA ALA A 42 -8.82 17.17 -0.66
C ALA A 42 -7.37 16.71 -0.90
N ALA A 43 -7.12 15.41 -0.82
CA ALA A 43 -5.75 14.91 -0.97
C ALA A 43 -5.18 15.42 -2.31
N PRO A 44 -3.92 15.89 -2.33
CA PRO A 44 -3.32 16.43 -3.54
C PRO A 44 -3.39 15.42 -4.68
N THR A 45 -3.60 15.89 -5.91
CA THR A 45 -3.57 15.01 -7.08
C THR A 45 -2.13 14.58 -7.37
N CYS A 46 -1.97 13.41 -7.98
CA CYS A 46 -0.66 13.01 -8.46
C CYS A 46 -0.15 14.01 -9.51
N PRO A 47 1.14 14.41 -9.43
CA PRO A 47 1.72 15.27 -10.45
C PRO A 47 1.73 14.55 -11.81
N PRO A 48 1.66 15.28 -12.93
CA PRO A 48 1.76 14.68 -14.26
C PRO A 48 3.10 13.96 -14.44
N GLU A 49 3.08 12.83 -15.16
CA GLU A 49 4.28 12.06 -15.47
C GLU A 49 5.29 12.91 -16.26
N GLY A 50 6.59 12.72 -15.98
CA GLY A 50 7.68 13.44 -16.65
C GLY A 50 7.96 14.86 -16.13
N GLY A 51 7.20 15.36 -15.15
CA GLY A 51 7.53 16.61 -14.45
C GLY A 51 8.76 16.49 -13.54
N PRO A 52 9.30 17.60 -13.01
CA PRO A 52 10.47 17.59 -12.11
C PRO A 52 10.24 16.81 -10.80
N ARG A 53 8.98 16.49 -10.46
CA ARG A 53 8.58 15.60 -9.35
C ARG A 53 8.16 14.21 -9.84
N SER A 54 8.76 13.68 -10.90
CA SER A 54 8.42 12.42 -11.59
C SER A 54 8.56 11.13 -10.78
N GLY A 55 8.75 11.22 -9.45
CA GLY A 55 8.61 10.09 -8.54
C GLY A 55 7.28 9.36 -8.73
N ILE A 56 7.23 8.10 -8.32
CA ILE A 56 6.06 7.25 -8.51
C ILE A 56 4.91 7.78 -7.67
N CYS A 57 3.77 8.02 -8.28
CA CYS A 57 2.59 8.47 -7.58
C CYS A 57 1.40 7.54 -7.83
N ILE A 58 0.92 6.90 -6.77
CA ILE A 58 -0.28 6.07 -6.80
C ILE A 58 -1.48 7.03 -6.68
N PRO A 59 -2.32 7.19 -7.73
CA PRO A 59 -3.36 8.22 -7.78
C PRO A 59 -4.43 8.00 -6.72
N ALA A 60 -5.12 9.08 -6.33
CA ALA A 60 -6.17 9.02 -5.31
C ALA A 60 -7.51 8.47 -5.86
N GLY A 61 -7.86 8.89 -7.08
CA GLY A 61 -9.01 8.41 -7.85
C GLY A 61 -8.57 7.94 -9.24
N ASP A 62 -9.47 7.30 -9.97
CA ASP A 62 -9.23 6.75 -11.30
C ASP A 62 -10.41 7.08 -12.21
N ALA A 63 -10.13 7.38 -13.48
CA ALA A 63 -11.14 7.55 -14.54
C ALA A 63 -12.00 6.29 -14.73
N ALA A 64 -11.42 5.09 -14.57
CA ALA A 64 -12.13 3.82 -14.65
C ALA A 64 -12.95 3.49 -13.39
N ALA A 65 -12.53 3.96 -12.21
CA ALA A 65 -13.28 3.86 -10.96
C ALA A 65 -14.23 5.05 -10.71
N THR A 66 -14.48 5.92 -11.71
CA THR A 66 -15.37 7.10 -11.59
C THR A 66 -16.76 6.75 -11.09
N SER A 67 -17.23 5.51 -11.33
CA SER A 67 -18.50 5.00 -10.81
C SER A 67 -18.52 4.81 -9.29
N LEU A 68 -17.36 4.73 -8.62
CA LEU A 68 -17.21 4.53 -7.17
C LEU A 68 -16.73 5.78 -6.42
N ASP A 69 -16.20 6.80 -7.10
CA ASP A 69 -15.93 8.14 -6.52
C ASP A 69 -17.24 8.96 -6.40
N ARG A 70 -18.19 8.42 -5.65
CA ARG A 70 -19.50 9.02 -5.35
C ARG A 70 -19.94 8.63 -3.94
N ALA A 71 -20.99 9.26 -3.41
CA ALA A 71 -21.62 8.74 -2.20
C ALA A 71 -22.21 7.33 -2.46
N PRO A 72 -22.23 6.45 -1.44
CA PRO A 72 -22.90 5.15 -1.55
C PRO A 72 -24.42 5.31 -1.68
N THR A 73 -25.05 4.32 -2.26
CA THR A 73 -26.48 4.22 -2.55
C THR A 73 -27.07 2.96 -1.91
N VAL A 74 -28.39 2.81 -1.98
CA VAL A 74 -29.09 1.61 -1.48
C VAL A 74 -28.71 0.32 -2.21
N ARG A 75 -28.06 0.41 -3.38
CA ARG A 75 -27.59 -0.73 -4.18
C ARG A 75 -26.13 -1.11 -3.91
N ASP A 76 -25.42 -0.28 -3.15
CA ASP A 76 -24.09 -0.65 -2.63
C ASP A 76 -24.33 -1.55 -1.40
N ASP A 77 -24.79 -2.77 -1.68
CA ASP A 77 -25.36 -3.74 -0.73
C ASP A 77 -24.66 -5.10 -0.79
N ALA A 78 -25.20 -6.12 -0.11
CA ALA A 78 -24.66 -7.48 -0.12
C ALA A 78 -24.65 -8.15 -1.50
N GLY A 79 -25.53 -7.78 -2.42
CA GLY A 79 -25.50 -8.23 -3.81
C GLY A 79 -24.30 -7.67 -4.58
N ALA A 80 -23.82 -6.50 -4.19
CA ALA A 80 -22.57 -5.90 -4.67
C ALA A 80 -21.33 -6.32 -3.84
N GLY A 81 -21.49 -7.26 -2.89
CA GLY A 81 -20.40 -7.80 -2.08
C GLY A 81 -20.03 -6.95 -0.86
N TYR A 82 -20.86 -5.98 -0.45
CA TYR A 82 -20.66 -5.22 0.77
C TYR A 82 -21.28 -5.91 1.99
N VAL A 83 -20.70 -5.68 3.17
CA VAL A 83 -21.23 -6.19 4.44
C VAL A 83 -21.40 -5.05 5.44
N GLU A 84 -22.16 -5.30 6.50
CA GLU A 84 -22.24 -4.36 7.61
C GLU A 84 -20.85 -4.06 8.18
N GLY A 85 -20.56 -2.79 8.44
CA GLY A 85 -19.25 -2.33 8.91
C GLY A 85 -18.29 -1.88 7.81
N ASP A 86 -18.50 -2.28 6.55
CA ASP A 86 -17.68 -1.83 5.41
C ASP A 86 -17.62 -0.31 5.35
N LEU A 87 -16.44 0.22 5.03
CA LEU A 87 -16.24 1.63 4.74
C LEU A 87 -16.42 1.91 3.26
N TRP A 88 -16.96 3.09 3.00
CA TRP A 88 -16.97 3.73 1.69
C TRP A 88 -16.31 5.09 1.82
N GLN A 89 -15.41 5.43 0.90
CA GLN A 89 -14.79 6.74 0.84
C GLN A 89 -14.95 7.35 -0.54
N ALA A 90 -15.34 8.61 -0.60
CA ALA A 90 -15.34 9.38 -1.84
C ALA A 90 -15.07 10.84 -1.53
N ARG A 91 -14.11 11.45 -2.25
CA ARG A 91 -13.78 12.87 -2.14
C ARG A 91 -13.53 13.37 -0.71
N GLY A 92 -12.90 12.53 0.13
CA GLY A 92 -12.59 12.85 1.52
C GLY A 92 -13.72 12.61 2.52
N GLN A 93 -14.95 12.36 2.06
CA GLN A 93 -16.05 11.94 2.94
C GLN A 93 -16.04 10.41 3.08
N VAL A 94 -16.32 9.94 4.30
CA VAL A 94 -16.40 8.51 4.63
C VAL A 94 -17.80 8.16 5.11
N TRP A 95 -18.27 6.98 4.73
CA TRP A 95 -19.49 6.36 5.22
C TRP A 95 -19.18 4.96 5.74
N ARG A 96 -20.04 4.46 6.63
CA ARG A 96 -20.05 3.06 7.07
C ARG A 96 -21.37 2.41 6.76
N ALA A 97 -21.33 1.17 6.26
CA ALA A 97 -22.51 0.35 6.09
C ALA A 97 -23.09 0.01 7.47
N ALA A 98 -24.25 0.57 7.77
CA ALA A 98 -25.02 0.25 8.96
C ALA A 98 -26.04 -0.88 8.70
N SER A 99 -26.32 -1.18 7.44
CA SER A 99 -26.83 -2.46 6.97
C SER A 99 -26.43 -2.64 5.50
N ALA A 100 -26.24 -3.88 5.06
CA ALA A 100 -25.96 -4.22 3.67
C ALA A 100 -27.09 -5.04 3.03
N GLN A 101 -28.34 -4.83 3.46
CA GLN A 101 -29.49 -5.56 2.92
C GLN A 101 -29.63 -5.32 1.41
N VAL A 102 -29.84 -6.39 0.63
CA VAL A 102 -30.01 -6.33 -0.82
C VAL A 102 -31.15 -5.38 -1.21
N GLY A 103 -30.86 -4.41 -2.06
CA GLY A 103 -31.75 -3.35 -2.54
C GLY A 103 -32.06 -2.24 -1.52
N ALA A 104 -31.55 -2.34 -0.30
CA ALA A 104 -31.91 -1.49 0.82
C ALA A 104 -30.74 -1.22 1.78
N ALA A 105 -29.50 -1.17 1.27
CA ALA A 105 -28.35 -0.87 2.11
C ALA A 105 -28.46 0.53 2.71
N ARG A 106 -28.02 0.65 3.97
CA ARG A 106 -28.02 1.91 4.71
C ARG A 106 -26.60 2.29 5.06
N TRP A 107 -26.18 3.44 4.55
CA TRP A 107 -24.86 4.00 4.79
C TRP A 107 -24.96 5.25 5.66
N VAL A 108 -24.15 5.30 6.71
CA VAL A 108 -24.11 6.43 7.65
C VAL A 108 -22.83 7.21 7.41
N ALA A 109 -22.96 8.50 7.10
CA ALA A 109 -21.81 9.40 6.98
C ALA A 109 -21.10 9.52 8.33
N LEU A 110 -19.78 9.41 8.32
CA LEU A 110 -18.96 9.50 9.52
C LEU A 110 -18.35 10.90 9.63
N LYS A 111 -18.23 11.39 10.86
CA LYS A 111 -17.30 12.45 11.19
C LYS A 111 -15.94 11.82 11.42
N THR A 112 -14.93 12.25 10.66
CA THR A 112 -13.56 11.73 10.77
C THR A 112 -12.62 12.78 11.38
N GLY A 113 -11.52 12.33 11.98
CA GLY A 113 -10.41 13.17 12.47
C GLY A 113 -9.07 12.79 11.83
N ARG A 114 -7.93 13.14 12.44
CA ARG A 114 -6.66 12.53 12.03
C ARG A 114 -6.55 11.12 12.62
N PRO A 115 -5.81 10.18 12.00
CA PRO A 115 -5.78 8.80 12.48
C PRO A 115 -5.31 8.67 13.94
N GLY A 116 -4.37 9.51 14.38
CA GLY A 116 -3.91 9.54 15.77
C GLY A 116 -4.93 10.13 16.75
N ASP A 117 -5.93 10.89 16.30
CA ASP A 117 -6.96 11.43 17.20
C ASP A 117 -7.91 10.34 17.72
N ALA A 118 -7.98 9.19 17.02
CA ALA A 118 -8.90 8.10 17.32
C ALA A 118 -8.71 7.48 18.71
N PHE A 119 -7.53 7.63 19.30
CA PHE A 119 -7.20 7.12 20.64
C PHE A 119 -7.08 8.25 21.69
N GLY A 120 -7.27 9.51 21.30
CA GLY A 120 -7.21 10.66 22.21
C GLY A 120 -5.90 10.70 23.01
N ALA A 121 -6.01 10.77 24.35
CA ALA A 121 -4.85 10.80 25.25
C ALA A 121 -4.02 9.50 25.24
N HIS A 122 -4.57 8.41 24.71
CA HIS A 122 -3.86 7.12 24.61
C HIS A 122 -2.91 7.05 23.41
N THR A 123 -2.92 8.02 22.50
CA THR A 123 -1.96 8.09 21.42
C THR A 123 -0.58 8.46 21.97
N VAL A 124 0.26 7.45 22.19
CA VAL A 124 1.63 7.60 22.72
C VAL A 124 2.66 7.88 21.64
N PHE A 125 2.32 7.60 20.38
CA PHE A 125 3.07 8.05 19.21
C PHE A 125 2.14 8.19 18.01
N ALA A 126 2.30 9.27 17.26
CA ALA A 126 1.73 9.39 15.92
C ALA A 126 2.69 10.18 15.05
N GLY A 127 3.08 9.69 13.87
CA GLY A 127 4.12 10.37 13.08
C GLY A 127 4.18 9.92 11.63
N GLY A 128 4.89 10.69 10.81
CA GLY A 128 5.05 10.47 9.39
C GLY A 128 5.00 11.78 8.58
N PRO A 129 5.03 11.70 7.25
CA PRO A 129 4.89 12.87 6.38
C PRO A 129 3.48 13.47 6.37
N THR A 130 2.47 12.78 6.92
CA THR A 130 1.10 13.30 7.05
C THR A 130 0.86 13.84 8.46
N GLN A 131 0.02 14.88 8.59
CA GLN A 131 -0.52 15.30 9.89
C GLN A 131 -1.40 14.18 10.47
N MET A 132 -0.88 13.48 11.47
CA MET A 132 -1.52 12.35 12.16
C MET A 132 -2.32 12.77 13.39
N VAL A 133 -2.10 13.98 13.92
CA VAL A 133 -2.83 14.56 15.05
C VAL A 133 -3.38 15.93 14.65
N THR A 134 -4.66 16.20 14.93
CA THR A 134 -5.31 17.46 14.55
C THR A 134 -4.58 18.65 15.16
N GLY A 135 -4.26 19.65 14.32
CA GLY A 135 -3.60 20.88 14.75
C GLY A 135 -2.08 20.77 14.92
N TYR A 136 -1.48 19.60 14.75
CA TYR A 136 -0.02 19.47 14.80
C TYR A 136 0.64 20.29 13.68
N SER A 137 1.61 21.11 14.06
CA SER A 137 2.54 21.75 13.13
C SER A 137 3.92 21.80 13.81
N GLY A 138 4.96 21.60 13.03
CA GLY A 138 6.31 21.41 13.56
C GLY A 138 7.12 20.41 12.72
N PRO A 139 8.30 20.01 13.19
CA PRO A 139 9.12 19.02 12.51
C PRO A 139 8.34 17.73 12.21
N ALA A 140 8.46 17.19 11.00
CA ALA A 140 7.86 15.91 10.62
C ALA A 140 8.93 14.84 10.52
N LEU A 141 10.02 15.16 9.81
CA LEU A 141 11.11 14.24 9.52
C LEU A 141 12.46 14.96 9.59
N ASP A 142 13.47 14.29 10.15
CA ASP A 142 14.86 14.63 9.84
C ASP A 142 15.35 13.73 8.72
N LEU A 143 16.04 14.30 7.75
CA LEU A 143 16.59 13.64 6.58
C LEU A 143 18.12 13.77 6.59
N ALA A 144 18.79 12.79 6.01
CA ALA A 144 20.16 12.90 5.57
C ALA A 144 20.22 12.86 4.05
N ILE A 145 20.90 13.83 3.46
CA ILE A 145 21.24 13.88 2.04
C ILE A 145 22.77 13.94 1.90
N VAL A 146 23.31 13.51 0.77
CA VAL A 146 24.74 13.65 0.47
C VAL A 146 24.93 14.87 -0.42
N VAL A 147 25.81 15.79 -0.05
CA VAL A 147 26.12 17.02 -0.82
C VAL A 147 27.63 17.16 -0.89
N SER A 148 28.19 17.13 -2.10
CA SER A 148 29.63 17.14 -2.35
C SER A 148 30.36 16.04 -1.55
N GLY A 149 29.80 14.84 -1.53
CA GLY A 149 30.31 13.68 -0.80
C GLY A 149 30.14 13.74 0.73
N GLN A 150 29.49 14.77 1.27
CA GLN A 150 29.30 14.94 2.72
C GLN A 150 27.84 14.77 3.12
N ARG A 151 27.59 14.02 4.20
CA ARG A 151 26.24 13.84 4.74
C ARG A 151 25.77 15.14 5.40
N ARG A 152 24.60 15.64 5.00
CA ARG A 152 23.96 16.86 5.52
C ARG A 152 22.57 16.54 6.04
N ALA A 153 22.25 17.08 7.22
CA ALA A 153 20.92 16.96 7.82
C ALA A 153 19.97 18.03 7.28
N ARG A 154 18.71 17.66 7.05
CA ARG A 154 17.62 18.58 6.68
C ARG A 154 16.38 18.20 7.49
N THR A 155 15.68 19.17 8.08
CA THR A 155 14.41 18.91 8.76
C THR A 155 13.28 19.38 7.87
N ILE A 156 12.33 18.50 7.59
CA ILE A 156 11.11 18.82 6.85
C ILE A 156 9.94 18.86 7.83
N ALA A 157 9.12 19.89 7.76
CA ALA A 157 8.04 20.16 8.70
C ALA A 157 6.65 19.78 8.15
N ILE A 158 5.69 19.63 9.05
CA ILE A 158 4.27 19.87 8.76
C ILE A 158 3.99 21.34 9.08
N ARG A 159 3.48 22.07 8.09
CA ARG A 159 3.20 23.51 8.17
C ARG A 159 1.96 23.77 9.05
N PRO A 160 1.72 25.03 9.47
CA PRO A 160 0.53 25.41 10.25
C PRO A 160 -0.81 25.05 9.59
N ASP A 161 -0.85 24.90 8.26
CA ASP A 161 -2.04 24.46 7.51
C ASP A 161 -2.23 22.92 7.49
N GLY A 162 -1.37 22.17 8.19
CA GLY A 162 -1.40 20.72 8.25
C GLY A 162 -0.84 20.01 7.01
N THR A 163 -0.22 20.73 6.08
CA THR A 163 0.43 20.16 4.89
C THR A 163 1.91 19.86 5.15
N PHE A 164 2.42 18.81 4.50
CA PHE A 164 3.85 18.51 4.50
C PHE A 164 4.63 19.58 3.73
N ASP A 165 5.82 19.94 4.20
CA ASP A 165 6.67 20.95 3.53
C ASP A 165 7.36 20.39 2.28
N SER A 166 6.56 20.17 1.22
CA SER A 166 7.05 19.69 -0.07
C SER A 166 8.09 20.62 -0.70
N GLY A 167 8.04 21.93 -0.42
CA GLY A 167 9.01 22.89 -0.96
C GLY A 167 10.39 22.72 -0.32
N ALA A 168 10.43 22.54 1.00
CA ALA A 168 11.67 22.22 1.71
C ALA A 168 12.23 20.85 1.31
N LEU A 169 11.36 19.85 1.10
CA LEU A 169 11.78 18.56 0.57
C LEU A 169 12.37 18.70 -0.84
N ASP A 170 11.70 19.42 -1.73
CA ASP A 170 12.17 19.62 -3.11
C ASP A 170 13.53 20.34 -3.13
N ALA A 171 13.73 21.34 -2.26
CA ALA A 171 15.03 21.99 -2.10
C ALA A 171 16.12 21.01 -1.65
N ALA A 172 15.84 20.15 -0.68
CA ALA A 172 16.77 19.12 -0.22
C ALA A 172 17.10 18.08 -1.32
N LEU A 173 16.09 17.67 -2.09
CA LEU A 173 16.25 16.72 -3.20
C LEU A 173 17.03 17.32 -4.38
N ALA A 174 16.92 18.63 -4.62
CA ALA A 174 17.68 19.33 -5.65
C ALA A 174 19.15 19.55 -5.26
N GLU A 175 19.44 19.61 -3.95
CA GLU A 175 20.80 19.82 -3.43
C GLU A 175 21.64 18.54 -3.40
N LYS A 176 21.01 17.36 -3.25
CA LYS A 176 21.74 16.10 -3.09
C LYS A 176 22.54 15.73 -4.34
N ASP A 177 23.66 15.04 -4.13
CA ASP A 177 24.50 14.52 -5.20
C ASP A 177 23.71 13.53 -6.09
N PRO A 178 23.92 13.55 -7.42
CA PRO A 178 23.30 12.59 -8.33
C PRO A 178 23.57 11.14 -7.91
N GLY A 179 22.55 10.28 -7.96
CA GLY A 179 22.66 8.88 -7.56
C GLY A 179 22.65 8.61 -6.05
N THR A 180 22.48 9.64 -5.21
CA THR A 180 22.30 9.47 -3.76
C THR A 180 20.84 9.62 -3.34
N ASP A 181 20.47 9.07 -2.18
CA ASP A 181 19.10 9.09 -1.67
C ASP A 181 18.88 10.16 -0.58
N ALA A 182 17.62 10.49 -0.33
CA ALA A 182 17.21 11.25 0.85
C ALA A 182 16.71 10.28 1.92
N THR A 183 17.60 9.96 2.87
CA THR A 183 17.35 8.96 3.91
C THR A 183 16.66 9.59 5.12
N VAL A 184 15.57 9.01 5.59
CA VAL A 184 14.86 9.44 6.79
C VAL A 184 15.63 8.97 8.03
N MET A 185 16.05 9.93 8.86
CA MET A 185 16.82 9.71 10.08
C MET A 185 15.96 9.73 11.34
N ARG A 186 14.86 10.46 11.31
CA ARG A 186 13.93 10.57 12.43
C ARG A 186 12.52 10.83 11.93
N ILE A 187 11.54 10.22 12.60
CA ILE A 187 10.12 10.56 12.50
C ILE A 187 9.71 11.24 13.81
N TYR A 188 9.24 12.47 13.72
CA TYR A 188 8.79 13.21 14.88
C TYR A 188 7.41 12.74 15.32
N ASP A 189 7.32 12.36 16.59
CA ASP A 189 6.08 12.21 17.34
C ASP A 189 5.25 13.51 17.38
N GLN A 190 4.07 13.44 16.79
CA GLN A 190 3.07 14.49 16.71
C GLN A 190 2.08 14.47 17.88
N SER A 191 2.12 13.43 18.73
CA SER A 191 1.23 13.30 19.89
C SER A 191 1.60 14.19 21.07
N GLY A 192 2.82 14.74 21.07
CA GLY A 192 3.34 15.58 22.15
C GLY A 192 4.07 14.83 23.26
N HIS A 193 4.18 13.50 23.18
CA HIS A 193 4.88 12.70 24.19
C HIS A 193 6.41 12.65 23.98
N GLY A 194 6.91 13.14 22.85
CA GLY A 194 8.34 13.17 22.53
C GLY A 194 8.93 11.80 22.19
N ASN A 195 8.08 10.81 21.86
CA ASN A 195 8.50 9.46 21.52
C ASN A 195 8.94 9.36 20.05
N HIS A 196 9.83 10.26 19.60
CA HIS A 196 10.30 10.26 18.22
C HIS A 196 10.94 8.92 17.84
N LEU A 197 10.67 8.44 16.63
CA LEU A 197 11.31 7.25 16.10
C LEU A 197 12.61 7.64 15.40
N THR A 198 13.71 6.97 15.70
CA THR A 198 15.02 7.26 15.09
C THR A 198 15.46 6.11 14.22
N ALA A 199 16.08 6.39 13.08
CA ALA A 199 16.57 5.35 12.20
C ALA A 199 17.55 4.43 12.94
N VAL A 200 17.53 3.14 12.61
CA VAL A 200 18.47 2.16 13.18
C VAL A 200 19.89 2.54 12.73
N SER A 201 20.77 2.81 13.68
CA SER A 201 22.14 3.26 13.39
C SER A 201 22.88 2.28 12.48
N GLY A 202 23.44 2.78 11.38
CA GLY A 202 24.14 1.97 10.37
C GLY A 202 23.22 1.13 9.48
N ARG A 203 21.90 1.31 9.61
CA ARG A 203 20.83 0.67 8.85
C ARG A 203 19.74 1.69 8.49
N GLU A 204 20.17 2.90 8.15
CA GLU A 204 19.27 3.96 7.72
C GLU A 204 18.90 3.76 6.25
N VAL A 205 17.83 3.00 6.02
CA VAL A 205 17.45 2.49 4.69
C VAL A 205 16.15 3.09 4.14
N VAL A 206 15.42 3.85 4.97
CA VAL A 206 14.11 4.39 4.61
C VAL A 206 14.29 5.69 3.84
N HIS A 207 13.71 5.79 2.66
CA HIS A 207 13.81 6.96 1.79
C HIS A 207 12.56 7.84 1.91
N ILE A 208 12.65 9.06 1.39
CA ILE A 208 11.50 9.93 1.09
C ILE A 208 11.72 10.68 -0.23
N GLY A 209 10.63 11.11 -0.86
CA GLY A 209 10.65 11.83 -2.14
C GLY A 209 10.63 10.93 -3.37
N VAL A 210 10.56 9.61 -3.16
CA VAL A 210 10.51 8.60 -4.21
C VAL A 210 9.06 8.20 -4.54
N ILE A 211 8.26 7.91 -3.50
CA ILE A 211 6.88 7.44 -3.63
C ILE A 211 5.89 8.47 -3.07
N ARG A 212 4.78 8.64 -3.80
CA ARG A 212 3.60 9.34 -3.33
C ARG A 212 2.35 8.46 -3.39
N ILE A 213 1.47 8.63 -2.41
CA ILE A 213 0.17 7.97 -2.34
C ILE A 213 -0.91 9.04 -2.26
N ALA A 214 -1.80 9.08 -3.24
CA ALA A 214 -2.79 10.14 -3.38
C ALA A 214 -2.15 11.53 -3.29
N GLY A 215 -1.02 11.71 -4.02
CA GLY A 215 -0.23 12.95 -4.03
C GLY A 215 0.54 13.27 -2.74
N ARG A 216 0.37 12.50 -1.66
CA ARG A 216 1.09 12.70 -0.39
C ARG A 216 2.43 11.98 -0.42
N GLU A 217 3.47 12.60 0.12
CA GLU A 217 4.76 11.93 0.31
C GLU A 217 4.59 10.69 1.20
N ALA A 218 5.27 9.61 0.82
CA ALA A 218 5.40 8.42 1.64
C ALA A 218 6.87 8.21 1.99
N ILE A 219 7.11 7.76 3.22
CA ILE A 219 8.39 7.11 3.52
C ILE A 219 8.38 5.74 2.85
N SER A 220 9.47 5.34 2.22
CA SER A 220 9.51 4.12 1.42
C SER A 220 10.76 3.30 1.67
N TRP A 221 10.61 1.98 1.53
CA TRP A 221 11.72 1.04 1.45
C TRP A 221 11.30 -0.18 0.65
N GLY A 222 12.29 -0.80 0.04
CA GLY A 222 12.17 -1.99 -0.78
C GLY A 222 13.24 -2.99 -0.41
N GLU A 223 13.29 -4.05 -1.20
CA GLU A 223 14.29 -5.08 -1.04
C GLU A 223 15.71 -4.50 -1.21
N GLY A 224 15.91 -3.71 -2.25
CA GLY A 224 17.20 -3.09 -2.59
C GLY A 224 17.67 -2.03 -1.61
N ASN A 225 16.81 -1.55 -0.70
CA ASN A 225 17.23 -0.65 0.39
C ASN A 225 18.00 -1.42 1.48
N GLY A 226 17.73 -2.72 1.61
CA GLY A 226 18.25 -3.55 2.67
C GLY A 226 17.48 -3.43 3.99
N PRO A 227 17.85 -4.25 4.97
CA PRO A 227 17.27 -4.28 6.32
C PRO A 227 17.49 -3.00 7.13
N GLY A 228 16.45 -2.57 7.83
CA GLY A 228 16.46 -1.36 8.65
C GLY A 228 15.06 -0.77 8.84
N GLY A 229 15.01 0.39 9.45
CA GLY A 229 13.75 1.02 9.85
C GLY A 229 14.01 1.99 10.98
N PHE A 230 13.13 1.99 11.97
CA PHE A 230 13.21 2.89 13.10
C PHE A 230 13.17 2.16 14.43
N VAL A 231 13.93 2.67 15.37
CA VAL A 231 13.89 2.30 16.78
C VAL A 231 12.74 3.04 17.45
N ILE A 232 11.92 2.29 18.18
CA ILE A 232 10.95 2.84 19.13
C ILE A 232 11.71 3.11 20.43
N PRO A 233 11.68 4.34 20.98
CA PRO A 233 12.45 4.66 22.18
C PRO A 233 11.97 3.82 23.37
N GLY A 234 12.91 3.36 24.21
CA GLY A 234 12.59 2.56 25.40
C GLY A 234 11.73 3.29 26.45
N SER A 235 11.58 4.61 26.32
CA SER A 235 10.63 5.41 27.11
C SER A 235 9.17 5.17 26.71
N LEU A 236 8.90 4.82 25.44
CA LEU A 236 7.57 4.45 24.99
C LEU A 236 7.22 3.08 25.56
N LYS A 237 6.11 3.02 26.30
CA LYS A 237 5.63 1.80 26.95
C LYS A 237 4.18 1.58 26.60
N VAL A 238 3.82 0.33 26.35
CA VAL A 238 2.43 -0.09 26.19
C VAL A 238 2.16 -1.37 26.99
N PRO A 239 0.95 -1.55 27.55
CA PRO A 239 0.52 -2.83 28.11
C PRO A 239 0.52 -3.92 27.02
N ALA A 240 1.06 -5.10 27.31
CA ALA A 240 1.11 -6.20 26.35
C ALA A 240 -0.29 -6.68 25.90
N ASN A 241 -1.31 -6.52 26.76
CA ASN A 241 -2.70 -6.87 26.50
C ASN A 241 -3.62 -5.65 26.34
N GLY A 242 -3.05 -4.50 25.94
CA GLY A 242 -3.77 -3.23 25.82
C GLY A 242 -2.94 -2.24 25.04
N PHE A 243 -2.83 -2.46 23.73
CA PHE A 243 -2.11 -1.55 22.83
C PHE A 243 -2.73 -1.55 21.45
N PHE A 244 -2.42 -0.53 20.67
CA PHE A 244 -2.65 -0.49 19.23
C PHE A 244 -1.36 -0.13 18.48
N PHE A 245 -1.14 -0.77 17.34
CA PHE A 245 -0.21 -0.32 16.31
C PHE A 245 -0.95 -0.25 14.98
N GLY A 246 -0.74 0.82 14.22
CA GLY A 246 -1.29 0.93 12.88
C GLY A 246 -0.46 1.80 11.95
N THR A 247 -0.66 1.58 10.65
CA THR A 247 -0.02 2.34 9.58
C THR A 247 -1.05 2.79 8.55
N THR A 248 -0.74 3.89 7.87
CA THR A 248 -1.45 4.32 6.66
C THR A 248 -0.49 4.31 5.49
N GLY A 249 -0.99 3.98 4.29
CA GLY A 249 -0.18 3.95 3.07
C GLY A 249 -0.36 2.62 2.35
N VAL A 250 0.74 2.03 1.90
CA VAL A 250 0.78 0.82 1.06
C VAL A 250 1.87 -0.13 1.55
N TYR A 251 1.65 -1.42 1.34
CA TYR A 251 2.67 -2.47 1.34
C TYR A 251 2.88 -2.91 -0.10
N ALA A 252 4.10 -3.01 -0.61
CA ALA A 252 4.30 -3.43 -2.02
C ALA A 252 4.43 -4.95 -2.20
N SER A 253 4.74 -5.66 -1.12
CA SER A 253 4.65 -7.11 -1.01
C SER A 253 4.04 -7.46 0.34
N SER A 254 3.17 -8.47 0.36
CA SER A 254 2.54 -8.98 1.59
C SER A 254 2.99 -10.41 1.90
N ASN A 255 4.03 -10.92 1.23
CA ASN A 255 4.55 -12.26 1.45
C ASN A 255 6.06 -12.25 1.32
N THR A 256 6.75 -13.06 2.11
CA THR A 256 8.21 -13.07 2.13
C THR A 256 8.74 -14.43 2.55
N ALA A 257 10.02 -14.67 2.23
CA ALA A 257 10.64 -15.98 2.31
C ALA A 257 10.82 -16.48 3.76
N SER A 258 11.12 -17.78 3.87
CA SER A 258 11.34 -18.49 5.13
C SER A 258 12.36 -17.78 6.01
N GLY A 259 12.03 -17.50 7.28
CA GLY A 259 12.97 -16.88 8.22
C GLY A 259 13.00 -15.36 8.20
N ALA A 260 12.25 -14.72 7.29
CA ALA A 260 11.92 -13.32 7.44
C ALA A 260 10.67 -13.11 8.25
N PHE A 261 10.83 -12.26 9.26
CA PHE A 261 9.73 -11.60 9.92
C PHE A 261 9.61 -10.23 9.25
N PRO A 262 8.71 -10.06 8.26
CA PRO A 262 8.33 -8.75 7.77
C PRO A 262 7.63 -8.08 8.95
N VAL A 263 8.37 -7.37 9.78
CA VAL A 263 7.84 -6.77 11.00
C VAL A 263 7.31 -5.37 10.65
N PRO A 264 5.99 -5.11 10.44
CA PRO A 264 5.50 -3.75 10.54
C PRO A 264 5.89 -3.14 11.90
N VAL A 265 5.80 -3.97 12.95
CA VAL A 265 6.10 -3.59 14.33
C VAL A 265 6.59 -4.76 15.17
N MET A 266 7.68 -4.53 15.90
CA MET A 266 8.05 -5.29 17.08
C MET A 266 7.92 -4.35 18.27
N LEU A 267 7.14 -4.74 19.27
CA LEU A 267 7.03 -4.02 20.54
C LEU A 267 7.76 -4.82 21.62
N GLY A 268 8.63 -4.16 22.37
CA GLY A 268 9.46 -4.79 23.39
C GLY A 268 10.80 -5.34 22.88
N GLY A 269 11.41 -6.23 23.67
CA GLY A 269 12.49 -7.12 23.21
C GLY A 269 13.89 -6.55 22.91
N GLN A 270 14.22 -5.26 23.16
CA GLN A 270 15.59 -4.75 22.85
C GLN A 270 16.75 -5.52 23.53
N ASN A 271 16.49 -6.20 24.66
CA ASN A 271 17.50 -6.93 25.45
C ASN A 271 16.98 -8.28 25.99
N GLY A 272 16.16 -9.01 25.22
CA GLY A 272 15.65 -10.33 25.66
C GLY A 272 14.47 -10.29 26.65
N GLY A 273 13.72 -9.17 26.68
CA GLY A 273 12.44 -9.05 27.41
C GLY A 273 11.25 -9.56 26.58
N PRO A 274 10.01 -9.47 27.11
CA PRO A 274 8.81 -9.81 26.35
C PRO A 274 8.73 -9.04 25.04
N GLU A 275 8.28 -9.72 23.98
CA GLU A 275 8.11 -9.16 22.65
C GLU A 275 6.74 -9.52 22.06
N PHE A 276 6.25 -8.63 21.21
CA PHE A 276 5.16 -8.85 20.28
C PHE A 276 5.65 -8.53 18.88
N LYS A 277 5.32 -9.37 17.89
CA LYS A 277 5.68 -9.20 16.48
C LYS A 277 4.48 -9.47 15.58
N ILE A 278 4.42 -8.76 14.46
CA ILE A 278 3.59 -9.15 13.31
C ILE A 278 4.49 -9.51 12.15
N PHE A 279 4.06 -10.48 11.35
CA PHE A 279 4.68 -10.84 10.08
C PHE A 279 3.65 -11.39 9.09
N THR A 280 4.05 -11.64 7.85
CA THR A 280 3.16 -12.07 6.78
C THR A 280 3.77 -13.25 6.03
N GLY A 281 2.95 -14.27 5.74
CA GLY A 281 3.36 -15.52 5.10
C GLY A 281 4.00 -16.56 6.03
N SER A 282 4.80 -16.10 7.00
CA SER A 282 5.61 -16.97 7.89
C SER A 282 6.49 -17.96 7.11
N TYR A 283 7.04 -18.97 7.80
CA TYR A 283 7.68 -20.15 7.22
C TYR A 283 6.82 -20.87 6.18
N THR A 284 5.50 -20.70 6.26
CA THR A 284 4.55 -21.34 5.35
C THR A 284 4.39 -20.62 4.01
N LEU A 285 4.84 -19.37 3.87
CA LEU A 285 4.69 -18.54 2.67
C LEU A 285 3.22 -18.38 2.23
N ASP A 286 2.31 -18.36 3.20
CA ASP A 286 0.89 -18.61 2.94
C ASP A 286 0.06 -17.35 2.62
N GLY A 287 0.71 -16.17 2.66
CA GLY A 287 0.11 -14.86 2.39
C GLY A 287 -0.79 -14.29 3.49
N PHE A 288 -0.97 -14.98 4.63
CA PHE A 288 -1.73 -14.44 5.76
C PHE A 288 -0.86 -13.56 6.65
N VAL A 289 -1.50 -12.75 7.48
CA VAL A 289 -0.84 -12.10 8.62
C VAL A 289 -0.69 -13.10 9.74
N HIS A 290 0.50 -13.14 10.31
CA HIS A 290 0.87 -13.92 11.47
C HIS A 290 1.28 -12.97 12.60
N LEU A 291 1.12 -13.43 13.82
CA LEU A 291 1.57 -12.73 15.01
C LEU A 291 2.41 -13.66 15.89
N ALA A 292 3.37 -13.09 16.60
CA ALA A 292 4.13 -13.77 17.64
C ALA A 292 4.07 -12.98 18.93
N ASP A 293 3.96 -13.69 20.04
CA ASP A 293 4.08 -13.15 21.38
C ASP A 293 4.75 -14.19 22.30
N ARG A 294 4.81 -13.90 23.60
CA ARG A 294 5.39 -14.82 24.59
C ARG A 294 4.70 -16.19 24.66
N ASN A 295 3.42 -16.27 24.31
CA ASN A 295 2.64 -17.50 24.42
C ASN A 295 2.73 -18.35 23.14
N SER A 296 2.84 -17.74 21.96
CA SER A 296 3.12 -18.50 20.73
C SER A 296 3.98 -17.70 19.74
N PRO A 297 5.04 -18.35 19.20
CA PRO A 297 6.01 -17.72 18.29
C PRO A 297 5.51 -17.59 16.84
N ASP A 298 4.38 -18.23 16.49
CA ASP A 298 3.78 -18.12 15.17
C ASP A 298 2.29 -18.46 15.20
N GLN A 299 1.46 -17.43 15.07
CA GLN A 299 0.01 -17.53 15.12
C GLN A 299 -0.57 -16.97 13.82
N LYS A 300 -0.96 -17.88 12.91
CA LYS A 300 -1.67 -17.53 11.70
C LYS A 300 -3.03 -16.91 12.01
N THR A 301 -3.30 -15.75 11.44
CA THR A 301 -4.61 -15.09 11.52
C THR A 301 -5.44 -15.35 10.26
N GLY A 302 -6.67 -14.85 10.23
CA GLY A 302 -7.50 -14.84 9.02
C GLY A 302 -7.31 -13.62 8.13
N LEU A 303 -6.41 -12.69 8.49
CA LEU A 303 -6.20 -11.46 7.75
C LEU A 303 -5.21 -11.66 6.61
N VAL A 304 -5.50 -11.05 5.46
CA VAL A 304 -4.57 -10.86 4.35
C VAL A 304 -4.40 -9.36 4.16
N VAL A 305 -3.16 -8.88 4.09
CA VAL A 305 -2.87 -7.45 3.90
C VAL A 305 -3.01 -7.10 2.43
N THR A 306 -3.83 -6.08 2.14
CA THR A 306 -3.87 -5.51 0.79
C THR A 306 -2.60 -4.72 0.49
N ASN A 307 -2.11 -4.87 -0.73
CA ASN A 307 -1.03 -4.08 -1.30
C ASN A 307 -1.53 -2.79 -1.96
N SER A 308 -2.80 -2.43 -1.77
CA SER A 308 -3.37 -1.16 -2.19
C SER A 308 -3.37 -0.14 -1.05
N PRO A 309 -3.52 1.16 -1.35
CA PRO A 309 -3.62 2.16 -0.31
C PRO A 309 -4.72 1.82 0.69
N ALA A 310 -4.34 1.62 1.95
CA ALA A 310 -5.23 1.23 3.03
C ALA A 310 -4.63 1.58 4.39
N ALA A 311 -5.46 1.51 5.42
CA ALA A 311 -4.98 1.42 6.79
C ALA A 311 -4.69 -0.04 7.13
N PHE A 312 -3.61 -0.28 7.87
CA PHE A 312 -3.36 -1.52 8.58
C PHE A 312 -3.38 -1.26 10.09
N GLY A 313 -3.87 -2.22 10.88
CA GLY A 313 -3.86 -2.08 12.33
C GLY A 313 -3.93 -3.41 13.06
N VAL A 314 -3.33 -3.44 14.25
CA VAL A 314 -3.48 -4.49 15.26
C VAL A 314 -3.77 -3.84 16.61
N ALA A 315 -4.85 -4.28 17.26
CA ALA A 315 -5.10 -4.00 18.66
C ALA A 315 -4.94 -5.27 19.47
N ALA A 316 -4.24 -5.17 20.59
CA ALA A 316 -4.22 -6.20 21.62
C ALA A 316 -5.18 -5.83 22.74
N GLY A 317 -5.96 -6.81 23.18
CA GLY A 317 -6.83 -6.71 24.34
C GLY A 317 -6.72 -7.98 25.21
N PRO A 318 -7.36 -8.01 26.39
CA PRO A 318 -7.35 -9.20 27.25
C PRO A 318 -7.89 -10.47 26.59
N GLY A 319 -8.75 -10.33 25.57
CA GLY A 319 -9.37 -11.43 24.84
C GLY A 319 -8.66 -11.85 23.55
N GLY A 320 -7.52 -11.25 23.20
CA GLY A 320 -6.77 -11.56 22.00
C GLY A 320 -6.40 -10.34 21.17
N TYR A 321 -6.30 -10.54 19.86
CA TYR A 321 -5.90 -9.52 18.89
C TYR A 321 -7.00 -9.26 17.87
N ASP A 322 -7.25 -7.99 17.58
CA ASP A 322 -8.13 -7.53 16.49
C ASP A 322 -7.27 -6.85 15.43
N LEU A 323 -7.34 -7.36 14.19
CA LEU A 323 -6.53 -6.91 13.06
C LEU A 323 -7.42 -6.36 11.95
N MET A 324 -6.90 -5.38 11.20
CA MET A 324 -7.58 -4.77 10.06
C MET A 324 -6.62 -4.42 8.91
N SER A 325 -7.11 -4.52 7.68
CA SER A 325 -6.44 -4.05 6.46
C SER A 325 -7.47 -3.63 5.41
N GLY A 326 -7.65 -2.32 5.20
CA GLY A 326 -8.82 -1.82 4.48
C GLY A 326 -10.10 -2.39 5.08
N ASN A 327 -11.08 -2.79 4.27
CA ASN A 327 -12.32 -3.42 4.79
C ASN A 327 -12.14 -4.85 5.33
N ALA A 328 -10.94 -5.45 5.21
CA ALA A 328 -10.70 -6.76 5.79
C ALA A 328 -10.46 -6.64 7.30
N VAL A 329 -11.11 -7.50 8.08
CA VAL A 329 -10.93 -7.61 9.53
C VAL A 329 -10.70 -9.07 9.91
N SER A 330 -9.91 -9.30 10.95
CA SER A 330 -9.72 -10.61 11.54
C SER A 330 -9.56 -10.47 13.04
N ALA A 331 -10.15 -11.39 13.79
CA ALA A 331 -9.94 -11.49 15.23
C ALA A 331 -9.27 -12.81 15.54
N TYR A 332 -8.24 -12.76 16.36
CA TYR A 332 -7.61 -13.94 16.95
C TYR A 332 -7.89 -13.92 18.45
N ARG A 333 -8.66 -14.90 18.94
CA ARG A 333 -9.08 -14.96 20.34
C ARG A 333 -8.19 -15.91 21.12
N ALA A 334 -7.37 -15.36 22.00
CA ALA A 334 -6.49 -16.09 22.90
C ALA A 334 -6.12 -15.22 24.10
N ALA A 335 -5.56 -15.84 25.13
CA ALA A 335 -5.00 -15.09 26.26
C ALA A 335 -3.73 -14.37 25.81
N VAL A 336 -3.75 -13.04 25.86
CA VAL A 336 -2.57 -12.19 25.63
C VAL A 336 -1.78 -12.07 26.94
N PRO A 337 -0.44 -12.21 26.92
CA PRO A 337 0.37 -12.04 28.12
C PRO A 337 0.11 -10.70 28.81
N SER A 338 -0.02 -10.70 30.13
CA SER A 338 0.03 -9.46 30.92
C SER A 338 1.47 -8.95 31.02
N GLY A 339 1.65 -7.63 31.15
CA GLY A 339 2.96 -7.00 31.32
C GLY A 339 3.05 -5.71 30.54
N ALA A 340 4.27 -5.18 30.43
CA ALA A 340 4.55 -4.00 29.62
C ALA A 340 5.58 -4.35 28.55
N LEU A 341 5.36 -3.83 27.35
CA LEU A 341 6.31 -3.80 26.25
C LEU A 341 6.91 -2.39 26.24
N ALA A 342 8.24 -2.30 26.15
CA ALA A 342 8.96 -1.03 26.17
C ALA A 342 9.92 -0.95 24.98
N GLY A 343 9.83 0.14 24.22
CA GLY A 343 10.57 0.31 22.98
C GLY A 343 10.23 -0.78 21.96
N GLY A 344 11.22 -1.12 21.14
CA GLY A 344 11.08 -2.05 20.03
C GLY A 344 11.46 -1.37 18.73
N TYR A 345 10.86 -1.82 17.63
CA TYR A 345 11.22 -1.34 16.31
C TYR A 345 10.01 -1.31 15.37
N VAL A 346 10.06 -0.36 14.44
CA VAL A 346 9.11 -0.22 13.34
C VAL A 346 9.88 -0.34 12.04
N GLY A 347 9.33 -1.11 11.11
CA GLY A 347 9.96 -1.33 9.82
C GLY A 347 10.81 -2.60 9.78
N TYR A 348 11.53 -2.73 8.68
CA TYR A 348 11.99 -4.00 8.17
C TYR A 348 13.11 -4.64 9.01
N ASN A 349 12.82 -5.80 9.62
CA ASN A 349 13.80 -6.72 10.22
C ASN A 349 14.73 -6.04 11.25
N ALA A 350 14.16 -5.15 12.05
CA ALA A 350 14.90 -4.16 12.81
C ALA A 350 15.42 -4.67 14.17
N ASP A 351 15.10 -5.89 14.60
CA ASP A 351 15.63 -6.49 15.83
C ASP A 351 17.06 -7.06 15.68
N GLY A 352 17.53 -7.24 14.43
CA GLY A 352 18.93 -7.54 14.12
C GLY A 352 19.48 -8.87 14.66
N GLY A 353 18.60 -9.83 15.01
CA GLY A 353 18.98 -11.15 15.52
C GLY A 353 19.79 -11.99 14.52
N SER A 354 20.37 -13.11 14.96
CA SER A 354 21.29 -13.96 14.15
C SER A 354 20.70 -14.55 12.85
N TRP A 355 19.38 -14.49 12.67
CA TRP A 355 18.62 -14.99 11.52
C TRP A 355 18.27 -13.88 10.48
N TYR A 356 18.89 -12.71 10.63
CA TYR A 356 18.81 -11.46 9.85
C TYR A 356 18.84 -11.53 8.31
N SER A 357 19.18 -12.66 7.69
CA SER A 357 19.41 -12.76 6.23
C SER A 357 18.21 -13.21 5.39
N GLN A 358 17.12 -13.67 6.00
CA GLN A 358 16.17 -14.53 5.27
C GLN A 358 14.82 -13.94 4.89
N GLY A 359 14.76 -12.63 4.68
CA GLY A 359 13.74 -12.12 3.76
C GLY A 359 13.30 -10.72 4.06
N ARG A 360 12.63 -10.21 3.05
CA ARG A 360 12.63 -8.83 2.64
C ARG A 360 11.17 -8.37 2.60
N ASN A 361 10.86 -7.20 3.15
CA ASN A 361 9.53 -6.59 3.10
C ASN A 361 9.63 -5.18 2.50
N THR A 362 8.55 -4.73 1.89
CA THR A 362 8.48 -3.46 1.18
C THR A 362 7.27 -2.66 1.65
N GLY A 363 7.49 -1.41 2.05
CA GLY A 363 6.46 -0.55 2.62
C GLY A 363 6.59 0.88 2.13
N GLN A 364 5.45 1.52 1.89
CA GLN A 364 5.34 2.92 1.50
C GLN A 364 4.29 3.58 2.40
N TRP A 365 4.73 4.16 3.51
CA TRP A 365 3.83 4.62 4.56
C TRP A 365 3.70 6.14 4.59
N THR A 366 2.49 6.61 4.83
CA THR A 366 2.17 8.03 5.00
C THR A 366 2.01 8.41 6.46
N GLY A 367 1.93 7.42 7.36
CA GLY A 367 1.77 7.62 8.79
C GLY A 367 1.85 6.31 9.59
N ILE A 368 2.21 6.46 10.87
CA ILE A 368 2.30 5.39 11.88
C ILE A 368 1.61 5.92 13.15
N VAL A 369 0.87 5.05 13.85
CA VAL A 369 0.23 5.34 15.14
C VAL A 369 0.50 4.20 16.11
N ILE A 370 0.87 4.55 17.35
CA ILE A 370 0.95 3.64 18.49
C ILE A 370 0.09 4.24 19.61
N ALA A 371 -0.79 3.42 20.19
CA ALA A 371 -1.60 3.81 21.33
C ALA A 371 -1.50 2.78 22.46
N ASP A 372 -1.68 3.23 23.69
CA ASP A 372 -1.72 2.39 24.90
C ASP A 372 -3.15 2.20 25.43
N GLY A 373 -3.33 1.23 26.34
CA GLY A 373 -4.58 1.05 27.07
C GLY A 373 -5.64 0.17 26.39
N GLY A 374 -6.83 0.13 26.99
CA GLY A 374 -7.96 -0.68 26.55
C GLY A 374 -8.57 -0.13 25.26
N ILE A 375 -7.98 -0.49 24.13
CA ILE A 375 -8.39 -0.04 22.80
C ILE A 375 -9.83 -0.50 22.55
N SER A 376 -10.75 0.47 22.44
CA SER A 376 -12.15 0.17 22.17
C SER A 376 -12.37 -0.09 20.68
N ASP A 377 -13.41 -0.88 20.36
CA ASP A 377 -13.81 -1.09 18.97
C ASP A 377 -14.19 0.23 18.27
N SER A 378 -14.67 1.24 19.03
CA SER A 378 -14.97 2.55 18.46
C SER A 378 -13.69 3.27 18.03
N ALA A 379 -12.64 3.25 18.84
CA ALA A 379 -11.35 3.85 18.51
C ALA A 379 -10.74 3.20 17.26
N LEU A 380 -10.77 1.86 17.16
CA LEU A 380 -10.32 1.14 15.96
C LEU A 380 -11.07 1.56 14.71
N ARG A 381 -12.40 1.64 14.84
CA ARG A 381 -13.30 2.08 13.76
C ARG A 381 -13.05 3.53 13.34
N ASP A 382 -12.73 4.41 14.28
CA ASP A 382 -12.47 5.82 14.02
C ASP A 382 -11.08 6.03 13.40
N PHE A 383 -10.07 5.26 13.81
CA PHE A 383 -8.75 5.22 13.16
C PHE A 383 -8.91 4.84 11.69
N HIS A 384 -9.62 3.75 11.42
CA HIS A 384 -9.77 3.24 10.06
C HIS A 384 -10.54 4.23 9.16
N ALA A 385 -11.62 4.84 9.67
CA ALA A 385 -12.35 5.87 8.93
C ALA A 385 -11.51 7.14 8.69
N SER A 386 -10.77 7.59 9.71
CA SER A 386 -9.89 8.75 9.63
C SER A 386 -8.71 8.54 8.68
N ALA A 387 -8.20 7.32 8.61
CA ALA A 387 -7.19 6.92 7.64
C ALA A 387 -7.74 6.94 6.21
N ALA A 388 -8.94 6.42 5.97
CA ALA A 388 -9.59 6.45 4.65
C ALA A 388 -9.79 7.90 4.17
N ALA A 389 -10.29 8.77 5.05
CA ALA A 389 -10.44 10.20 4.76
C ALA A 389 -9.09 10.87 4.46
N SER A 390 -8.12 10.72 5.36
CA SER A 390 -6.81 11.39 5.27
C SER A 390 -5.99 10.91 4.07
N GLY A 391 -5.98 9.61 3.82
CA GLY A 391 -5.23 8.95 2.76
C GLY A 391 -5.91 8.96 1.39
N ASN A 392 -7.18 9.39 1.31
CA ASN A 392 -8.01 9.36 0.10
C ASN A 392 -7.92 8.01 -0.63
N PHE A 393 -7.97 6.92 0.14
CA PHE A 393 -8.03 5.56 -0.38
C PHE A 393 -9.47 5.07 -0.38
N MET A 394 -9.78 4.16 -1.30
CA MET A 394 -11.13 3.65 -1.55
C MET A 394 -11.27 2.23 -1.01
N PRO A 395 -11.60 2.04 0.29
CA PRO A 395 -11.74 0.69 0.86
C PRO A 395 -12.87 -0.12 0.20
N GLN A 396 -13.82 0.55 -0.47
CA GLN A 396 -14.97 -0.06 -1.15
C GLN A 396 -14.63 -0.79 -2.46
N LEU A 397 -13.39 -0.76 -2.96
CA LEU A 397 -13.04 -1.43 -4.21
C LEU A 397 -13.34 -2.94 -4.13
N LYS A 398 -13.91 -3.51 -5.20
CA LYS A 398 -14.25 -4.96 -5.28
C LYS A 398 -13.58 -5.68 -6.47
N SER A 399 -12.83 -4.98 -7.31
CA SER A 399 -11.92 -5.63 -8.27
C SER A 399 -10.67 -6.07 -7.53
N VAL A 400 -10.34 -7.36 -7.61
CA VAL A 400 -9.19 -7.98 -6.93
C VAL A 400 -8.19 -8.48 -7.97
N LEU A 401 -6.92 -8.14 -7.77
CA LEU A 401 -5.78 -8.75 -8.45
C LEU A 401 -4.91 -9.50 -7.44
N VAL A 402 -4.63 -10.77 -7.73
CA VAL A 402 -3.64 -11.58 -6.99
C VAL A 402 -2.43 -11.83 -7.88
N ALA A 403 -1.23 -11.53 -7.40
CA ALA A 403 0.03 -11.94 -8.00
C ALA A 403 0.65 -13.07 -7.18
N ILE A 404 0.88 -14.23 -7.80
CA ILE A 404 1.61 -15.36 -7.22
C ILE A 404 2.88 -15.55 -8.05
N GLY A 405 4.04 -15.48 -7.42
CA GLY A 405 5.29 -15.65 -8.14
C GLY A 405 6.52 -15.69 -7.23
N ASP A 406 7.68 -15.43 -7.83
CA ASP A 406 8.97 -15.46 -7.16
C ASP A 406 9.61 -14.07 -7.00
N SER A 407 10.93 -14.01 -6.87
CA SER A 407 11.74 -12.80 -6.71
C SER A 407 11.47 -11.75 -7.79
N ARG A 408 11.11 -12.17 -9.00
CA ARG A 408 10.85 -11.27 -10.13
C ARG A 408 9.52 -10.53 -9.98
N THR A 409 8.59 -11.10 -9.19
CA THR A 409 7.32 -10.46 -8.83
C THR A 409 7.37 -9.76 -7.48
N GLU A 410 8.10 -10.32 -6.51
CA GLU A 410 8.27 -9.72 -5.19
C GLU A 410 9.02 -8.38 -5.26
N GLY A 411 9.99 -8.28 -6.18
CA GLY A 411 10.83 -7.08 -6.36
C GLY A 411 12.23 -7.23 -5.79
N TYR A 412 12.85 -8.39 -5.98
CA TYR A 412 14.22 -8.66 -5.54
C TYR A 412 15.22 -7.65 -6.10
N GLN A 413 16.04 -7.09 -5.22
CA GLN A 413 16.99 -6.00 -5.41
C GLN A 413 16.39 -4.69 -5.93
N VAL A 414 15.07 -4.53 -5.83
CA VAL A 414 14.38 -3.29 -6.20
C VAL A 414 14.18 -2.42 -4.96
N GLN A 415 14.65 -1.18 -5.06
CA GLN A 415 14.46 -0.18 -4.00
C GLN A 415 13.01 0.31 -3.92
N ASP A 416 12.63 0.82 -2.75
CA ASP A 416 11.36 1.50 -2.46
C ASP A 416 10.09 0.68 -2.75
N GLY A 417 10.24 -0.63 -2.96
CA GLY A 417 9.17 -1.56 -3.28
C GLY A 417 8.59 -1.36 -4.67
N ILE A 418 9.39 -0.84 -5.62
CA ILE A 418 8.98 -0.49 -7.00
C ILE A 418 8.84 -1.75 -7.87
N ASN A 419 8.15 -2.77 -7.37
CA ASN A 419 7.84 -3.99 -8.11
C ASN A 419 6.68 -3.77 -9.08
N TRP A 420 6.55 -4.65 -10.07
CA TRP A 420 5.51 -4.50 -11.10
C TRP A 420 4.07 -4.49 -10.52
N PRO A 421 3.71 -5.27 -9.46
CA PRO A 421 2.37 -5.20 -8.89
C PRO A 421 2.06 -3.83 -8.26
N LEU A 422 3.02 -3.19 -7.59
CA LEU A 422 2.87 -1.83 -7.08
C LEU A 422 2.71 -0.83 -8.24
N LEU A 423 3.59 -0.91 -9.24
CA LEU A 423 3.60 0.01 -10.37
C LEU A 423 2.30 0.00 -11.19
N MET A 424 1.66 -1.17 -11.34
CA MET A 424 0.36 -1.27 -12.00
C MET A 424 -0.74 -0.44 -11.32
N GLN A 425 -0.65 -0.22 -10.01
CA GLN A 425 -1.64 0.58 -9.27
C GLN A 425 -1.58 2.07 -9.60
N ARG A 426 -0.59 2.53 -10.39
CA ARG A 426 -0.62 3.86 -11.01
C ARG A 426 -1.71 4.01 -12.06
N LYS A 427 -2.16 2.89 -12.63
CA LYS A 427 -2.99 2.87 -13.85
C LYS A 427 -4.47 2.71 -13.56
N ALA A 428 -4.83 2.16 -12.40
CA ALA A 428 -6.22 2.06 -11.94
C ALA A 428 -6.32 1.80 -10.43
N ARG A 429 -7.55 1.91 -9.91
CA ARG A 429 -7.89 1.50 -8.54
C ARG A 429 -8.50 0.09 -8.51
N TYR A 430 -7.83 -0.82 -7.82
CA TYR A 430 -8.29 -2.18 -7.51
C TYR A 430 -7.64 -2.62 -6.20
N GLN A 431 -8.14 -3.69 -5.57
CA GLN A 431 -7.46 -4.33 -4.45
C GLN A 431 -6.36 -5.24 -4.99
N SER A 432 -5.10 -4.89 -4.70
CA SER A 432 -3.91 -5.66 -5.09
C SER A 432 -3.47 -6.56 -3.94
N TYR A 433 -3.05 -7.78 -4.26
CA TYR A 433 -2.44 -8.73 -3.34
C TYR A 433 -1.23 -9.37 -4.01
N ASN A 434 -0.04 -9.07 -3.52
CA ASN A 434 1.23 -9.62 -3.98
C ASN A 434 1.68 -10.69 -3.00
N PHE A 435 1.48 -11.95 -3.38
CA PHE A 435 1.89 -13.13 -2.62
C PHE A 435 3.23 -13.70 -3.10
N ALA A 436 3.96 -12.97 -3.94
CA ALA A 436 5.23 -13.45 -4.43
C ALA A 436 6.30 -13.48 -3.34
N VAL A 437 7.20 -14.45 -3.46
CA VAL A 437 8.26 -14.69 -2.49
C VAL A 437 9.57 -14.91 -3.23
N ALA A 438 10.59 -14.12 -2.92
CA ALA A 438 11.93 -14.32 -3.48
C ALA A 438 12.45 -15.74 -3.23
N GLY A 439 12.92 -16.39 -4.28
CA GLY A 439 13.42 -17.78 -4.24
C GLY A 439 12.34 -18.87 -4.18
N ALA A 440 11.05 -18.53 -4.17
CA ALA A 440 10.00 -19.54 -4.10
C ALA A 440 9.98 -20.46 -5.33
N THR A 441 9.94 -21.76 -5.07
CA THR A 441 9.64 -22.81 -6.04
C THR A 441 8.13 -22.93 -6.28
N THR A 442 7.72 -23.59 -7.36
CA THR A 442 6.29 -23.86 -7.64
C THR A 442 5.63 -24.72 -6.55
N ARG A 443 6.40 -25.56 -5.84
CA ARG A 443 5.93 -26.28 -4.64
C ARG A 443 5.47 -25.32 -3.56
N GLN A 444 6.29 -24.31 -3.28
CA GLN A 444 6.06 -23.30 -2.25
C GLN A 444 4.96 -22.31 -2.62
N MET A 445 4.87 -21.91 -3.90
CA MET A 445 3.84 -20.99 -4.39
C MET A 445 2.40 -21.47 -4.12
N ARG A 446 2.19 -22.79 -3.99
CA ARG A 446 0.88 -23.37 -3.64
C ARG A 446 0.37 -22.94 -2.27
N ALA A 447 1.27 -22.57 -1.36
CA ALA A 447 0.89 -22.17 0.00
C ALA A 447 0.07 -20.87 0.03
N ALA A 448 0.19 -20.02 -0.99
CA ALA A 448 -0.59 -18.78 -1.12
C ALA A 448 -2.05 -19.01 -1.57
N LEU A 449 -2.42 -20.21 -2.03
CA LEU A 449 -3.76 -20.49 -2.57
C LEU A 449 -4.90 -20.24 -1.56
N PRO A 450 -4.78 -20.58 -0.25
CA PRO A 450 -5.83 -20.27 0.72
C PRO A 450 -6.00 -18.76 0.95
N ALA A 451 -4.92 -17.95 0.88
CA ALA A 451 -5.03 -16.50 0.95
C ALA A 451 -5.71 -15.93 -0.31
N ALA A 452 -5.37 -16.45 -1.50
CA ALA A 452 -6.05 -16.11 -2.74
C ALA A 452 -7.56 -16.43 -2.68
N ALA A 453 -7.93 -17.58 -2.13
CA ALA A 453 -9.33 -17.93 -1.89
C ALA A 453 -10.02 -16.97 -0.91
N ALA A 454 -9.31 -16.55 0.15
CA ALA A 454 -9.85 -15.64 1.15
C ALA A 454 -10.21 -14.27 0.54
N VAL A 455 -9.31 -13.68 -0.26
CA VAL A 455 -9.51 -12.37 -0.89
C VAL A 455 -10.47 -12.41 -2.08
N ALA A 456 -10.71 -13.58 -2.67
CA ALA A 456 -11.71 -13.76 -3.72
C ALA A 456 -13.16 -13.62 -3.21
N ARG A 457 -13.39 -13.81 -1.91
CA ARG A 457 -14.72 -13.72 -1.31
C ARG A 457 -15.23 -12.28 -1.36
N GLY A 458 -16.43 -12.09 -1.91
CA GLY A 458 -17.03 -10.75 -2.05
C GLY A 458 -16.45 -9.87 -3.16
N ALA A 459 -15.43 -10.33 -3.90
CA ALA A 459 -14.91 -9.62 -5.07
C ALA A 459 -15.93 -9.64 -6.24
N ALA A 460 -16.00 -8.55 -7.00
CA ALA A 460 -16.82 -8.45 -8.21
C ALA A 460 -16.05 -8.92 -9.44
N ALA A 461 -14.80 -8.47 -9.58
CA ALA A 461 -13.85 -8.92 -10.59
C ALA A 461 -12.65 -9.58 -9.90
N ARG A 462 -12.15 -10.67 -10.48
CA ARG A 462 -11.08 -11.49 -9.91
C ARG A 462 -10.08 -11.81 -11.00
N VAL A 463 -8.88 -11.25 -10.89
CA VAL A 463 -7.78 -11.52 -11.83
C VAL A 463 -6.60 -12.08 -11.05
N ALA A 464 -5.96 -13.12 -11.58
CA ALA A 464 -4.73 -13.64 -11.03
C ALA A 464 -3.62 -13.60 -12.08
N VAL A 465 -2.41 -13.24 -11.66
CA VAL A 465 -1.19 -13.30 -12.48
C VAL A 465 -0.24 -14.28 -11.79
N VAL A 466 0.15 -15.33 -12.50
CA VAL A 466 1.07 -16.36 -12.03
C VAL A 466 2.39 -16.22 -12.79
N PHE A 467 3.50 -16.08 -12.08
CA PHE A 467 4.83 -15.98 -12.69
C PHE A 467 5.88 -16.75 -11.87
N GLY A 468 6.26 -17.95 -12.34
CA GLY A 468 7.20 -18.80 -11.62
C GLY A 468 7.53 -20.08 -12.39
N GLY A 469 8.57 -20.77 -11.90
CA GLY A 469 9.13 -21.97 -12.54
C GLY A 469 10.66 -21.92 -12.61
N PHE A 470 11.26 -20.72 -12.68
CA PHE A 470 12.72 -20.56 -12.68
C PHE A 470 13.42 -21.23 -11.49
N ASN A 471 12.97 -20.97 -10.26
CA ASN A 471 13.65 -21.49 -9.06
C ASN A 471 13.63 -23.01 -8.97
N ASP A 472 12.66 -23.69 -9.59
CA ASP A 472 12.53 -25.15 -9.57
C ASP A 472 13.78 -25.83 -10.14
N HIS A 473 14.42 -25.19 -11.11
CA HIS A 473 15.52 -25.76 -11.89
C HIS A 473 16.88 -25.18 -11.54
N LEU A 474 16.96 -24.37 -10.48
CA LEU A 474 18.25 -24.03 -9.89
C LEU A 474 18.94 -25.29 -9.35
N GLU A 475 20.27 -25.30 -9.40
CA GLU A 475 21.11 -26.39 -8.90
C GLU A 475 20.86 -26.70 -7.42
N THR A 476 20.25 -25.82 -6.63
CA THR A 476 19.92 -26.14 -5.24
C THR A 476 18.59 -26.91 -5.11
N ASN A 477 17.66 -26.76 -6.05
CA ASN A 477 16.29 -27.25 -5.91
C ASN A 477 15.99 -28.52 -6.72
N HIS A 478 16.58 -28.66 -7.91
CA HIS A 478 16.50 -29.87 -8.76
C HIS A 478 15.08 -30.45 -8.94
N ILE A 479 14.07 -29.60 -9.07
CA ILE A 479 12.68 -30.02 -9.29
C ILE A 479 12.52 -30.42 -10.77
N PRO A 480 12.00 -31.62 -11.09
CA PRO A 480 11.79 -32.05 -12.46
C PRO A 480 10.73 -31.21 -13.19
N MET A 481 10.93 -30.94 -14.49
CA MET A 481 10.00 -30.17 -15.33
C MET A 481 8.55 -30.67 -15.26
N ALA A 482 8.34 -31.99 -15.24
CA ALA A 482 7.00 -32.57 -15.13
C ALA A 482 6.30 -32.15 -13.83
N GLU A 483 7.05 -32.00 -12.74
CA GLU A 483 6.52 -31.53 -11.46
C GLU A 483 6.26 -30.02 -11.49
N THR A 484 7.17 -29.22 -12.06
CA THR A 484 6.95 -27.78 -12.30
C THR A 484 5.63 -27.53 -13.03
N ILE A 485 5.39 -28.25 -14.14
CA ILE A 485 4.15 -28.18 -14.92
C ILE A 485 2.93 -28.61 -14.08
N ALA A 486 3.03 -29.69 -13.32
CA ALA A 486 1.93 -30.18 -12.48
C ALA A 486 1.56 -29.18 -11.36
N ASN A 487 2.56 -28.55 -10.74
CA ASN A 487 2.37 -27.53 -9.72
C ASN A 487 1.75 -26.25 -10.30
N LEU A 488 2.27 -25.73 -11.41
CA LEU A 488 1.68 -24.58 -12.12
C LEU A 488 0.24 -24.87 -12.56
N GLY A 489 0.00 -26.06 -13.12
CA GLY A 489 -1.34 -26.51 -13.49
C GLY A 489 -2.29 -26.57 -12.28
N THR A 490 -1.81 -27.01 -11.12
CA THR A 490 -2.57 -27.02 -9.86
C THR A 490 -2.90 -25.61 -9.36
N ILE A 491 -1.92 -24.71 -9.38
CA ILE A 491 -2.09 -23.29 -8.98
C ILE A 491 -3.16 -22.64 -9.86
N VAL A 492 -3.03 -22.73 -11.19
CA VAL A 492 -3.97 -22.15 -12.14
C VAL A 492 -5.37 -22.75 -11.96
N LYS A 493 -5.51 -24.07 -11.87
CA LYS A 493 -6.81 -24.72 -11.64
C LYS A 493 -7.48 -24.26 -10.35
N SER A 494 -6.71 -24.15 -9.27
CA SER A 494 -7.23 -23.72 -7.95
C SER A 494 -7.74 -22.27 -7.99
N LEU A 495 -6.95 -21.36 -8.60
CA LEU A 495 -7.36 -19.96 -8.79
C LEU A 495 -8.65 -19.87 -9.63
N LYS A 496 -8.76 -20.66 -10.70
CA LYS A 496 -10.01 -20.71 -11.49
C LYS A 496 -11.20 -21.23 -10.69
N THR A 497 -11.00 -22.22 -9.80
CA THR A 497 -12.04 -22.66 -8.86
C THR A 497 -12.48 -21.55 -7.90
N TYR A 498 -11.59 -20.63 -7.53
CA TYR A 498 -11.92 -19.43 -6.74
C TYR A 498 -12.53 -18.29 -7.58
N GLY A 499 -12.75 -18.52 -8.88
CA GLY A 499 -13.39 -17.58 -9.80
C GLY A 499 -12.46 -16.54 -10.41
N PHE A 500 -11.15 -16.71 -10.33
CA PHE A 500 -10.19 -15.84 -11.00
C PHE A 500 -10.14 -16.13 -12.50
N THR A 501 -10.06 -15.07 -13.33
CA THR A 501 -9.46 -15.15 -14.66
C THR A 501 -7.94 -15.13 -14.50
N VAL A 502 -7.25 -16.15 -14.99
CA VAL A 502 -5.83 -16.39 -14.68
C VAL A 502 -4.95 -16.12 -15.89
N ALA A 503 -4.02 -15.19 -15.73
CA ALA A 503 -2.88 -14.98 -16.62
C ALA A 503 -1.65 -15.74 -16.12
N LEU A 504 -0.98 -16.46 -17.01
CA LEU A 504 0.36 -17.01 -16.78
C LEU A 504 1.38 -16.13 -17.52
N VAL A 505 2.41 -15.67 -16.82
CA VAL A 505 3.57 -15.00 -17.43
C VAL A 505 4.56 -16.07 -17.86
N ASP A 506 4.94 -16.03 -19.14
CA ASP A 506 5.96 -16.91 -19.71
C ASP A 506 7.32 -16.72 -19.04
N GLU A 507 8.13 -17.76 -19.03
CA GLU A 507 9.51 -17.68 -18.59
C GLU A 507 10.41 -17.01 -19.64
N THR A 508 11.39 -16.21 -19.21
CA THR A 508 12.45 -15.70 -20.11
C THR A 508 13.42 -16.83 -20.50
N ASN A 509 14.17 -16.67 -21.58
CA ASN A 509 15.21 -17.62 -21.98
C ASN A 509 16.41 -17.49 -21.02
N THR A 510 16.47 -18.35 -20.01
CA THR A 510 17.54 -18.40 -19.00
C THR A 510 17.99 -19.83 -18.75
N ASP A 511 19.20 -19.98 -18.24
CA ASP A 511 19.70 -21.26 -17.72
C ASP A 511 18.92 -21.56 -16.42
N GLY A 512 18.03 -22.56 -16.45
CA GLY A 512 17.16 -22.90 -15.33
C GLY A 512 15.70 -22.97 -15.76
N ALA A 513 15.07 -21.86 -16.16
CA ALA A 513 13.67 -21.91 -16.59
C ALA A 513 13.52 -22.50 -18.01
N LEU A 514 12.93 -23.69 -18.14
CA LEU A 514 12.60 -24.19 -19.48
C LEU A 514 11.29 -23.57 -19.97
N ARG A 515 11.43 -22.46 -20.69
CA ARG A 515 10.34 -21.73 -21.34
C ARG A 515 9.48 -22.60 -22.26
N GLN A 516 10.10 -23.37 -23.16
CA GLN A 516 9.38 -24.12 -24.19
C GLN A 516 8.43 -25.20 -23.62
N PRO A 517 8.85 -26.06 -22.67
CA PRO A 517 7.94 -27.01 -22.02
C PRO A 517 6.73 -26.35 -21.33
N ILE A 518 6.90 -25.20 -20.67
CA ILE A 518 5.78 -24.47 -20.04
C ILE A 518 4.80 -23.98 -21.09
N LYS A 519 5.28 -23.36 -22.18
CA LYS A 519 4.43 -22.94 -23.31
C LYS A 519 3.68 -24.12 -23.93
N ASP A 520 4.35 -25.26 -24.10
CA ASP A 520 3.71 -26.47 -24.63
C ASP A 520 2.65 -27.03 -23.67
N ALA A 521 2.89 -26.94 -22.36
CA ALA A 521 1.93 -27.30 -21.32
C ALA A 521 0.71 -26.37 -21.26
N VAL A 522 0.86 -25.08 -21.59
CA VAL A 522 -0.28 -24.17 -21.78
C VAL A 522 -1.07 -24.58 -23.03
N ARG A 523 -0.38 -24.73 -24.18
CA ARG A 523 -1.00 -25.09 -25.46
C ARG A 523 -1.76 -26.42 -25.43
N ASN A 524 -1.26 -27.42 -24.71
CA ASN A 524 -1.90 -28.73 -24.59
C ASN A 524 -2.91 -28.84 -23.43
N GLY A 525 -3.09 -27.76 -22.64
CA GLY A 525 -4.07 -27.67 -21.57
C GLY A 525 -3.63 -28.26 -20.21
N ALA A 526 -2.39 -28.73 -20.07
CA ALA A 526 -1.86 -29.16 -18.78
C ALA A 526 -1.82 -28.01 -17.75
N ILE A 527 -1.52 -26.79 -18.22
CA ILE A 527 -1.65 -25.53 -17.47
C ILE A 527 -2.80 -24.72 -18.10
N PRO A 528 -4.03 -24.82 -17.59
CA PRO A 528 -5.22 -24.26 -18.26
C PRO A 528 -5.42 -22.76 -17.96
N ALA A 529 -4.40 -21.94 -18.23
CA ALA A 529 -4.46 -20.49 -18.07
C ALA A 529 -5.46 -19.87 -19.07
N ASP A 530 -6.12 -18.79 -18.68
CA ASP A 530 -7.05 -18.06 -19.57
C ASP A 530 -6.28 -17.14 -20.53
N MET A 531 -5.09 -16.70 -20.12
CA MET A 531 -4.20 -15.82 -20.88
C MET A 531 -2.74 -16.24 -20.70
N GLU A 532 -1.98 -16.27 -21.78
CA GLU A 532 -0.51 -16.35 -21.77
C GLU A 532 0.04 -14.94 -22.01
N LEU A 533 0.92 -14.47 -21.13
CA LEU A 533 1.58 -13.17 -21.21
C LEU A 533 3.06 -13.39 -21.51
N ASP A 534 3.53 -12.88 -22.64
CA ASP A 534 4.91 -13.05 -23.06
C ASP A 534 5.66 -11.72 -23.16
N PRO A 535 6.04 -11.11 -22.02
CA PRO A 535 6.84 -9.89 -22.03
C PRO A 535 8.27 -10.14 -22.51
N PHE A 536 8.65 -11.40 -22.78
CA PHE A 536 9.99 -11.83 -23.16
C PHE A 536 10.06 -12.35 -24.60
N ALA A 537 9.04 -12.09 -25.45
CA ALA A 537 9.11 -12.43 -26.87
C ALA A 537 10.24 -11.66 -27.58
N ALA A 538 10.74 -12.17 -28.72
CA ALA A 538 11.92 -11.63 -29.41
C ALA A 538 11.84 -10.14 -29.80
N ASP A 539 10.62 -9.61 -29.96
CA ASP A 539 10.35 -8.21 -30.28
C ASP A 539 10.13 -7.33 -29.04
N GLN A 540 10.18 -7.90 -27.84
CA GLN A 540 9.98 -7.18 -26.57
C GLN A 540 11.31 -6.69 -25.99
N PRO A 541 11.32 -5.53 -25.29
CA PRO A 541 12.56 -5.00 -24.72
C PRO A 541 13.20 -5.90 -23.65
N LEU A 542 12.40 -6.75 -22.99
CA LEU A 542 12.86 -7.69 -21.96
C LEU A 542 13.41 -9.01 -22.53
N TYR A 543 13.37 -9.23 -23.85
CA TYR A 543 13.83 -10.47 -24.50
C TYR A 543 15.24 -10.89 -24.06
N SER A 544 16.19 -9.95 -24.08
CA SER A 544 17.59 -10.25 -23.79
C SER A 544 17.91 -9.95 -22.33
N VAL A 545 18.16 -11.00 -21.56
CA VAL A 545 18.66 -10.90 -20.17
C VAL A 545 20.05 -10.26 -20.06
N MET A 546 20.73 -10.06 -21.19
CA MET A 546 22.00 -9.33 -21.28
C MET A 546 21.82 -7.82 -21.27
N ASN A 547 20.60 -7.31 -21.49
CA ASN A 547 20.33 -5.88 -21.50
C ASN A 547 20.32 -5.31 -20.08
N ARG A 548 21.43 -4.69 -19.69
CA ARG A 548 21.66 -4.11 -18.35
C ARG A 548 20.77 -2.93 -17.98
N MET A 549 20.04 -2.36 -18.95
CA MET A 549 19.00 -1.39 -18.63
C MET A 549 17.84 -2.04 -17.88
N TYR A 550 17.48 -3.27 -18.26
CA TYR A 550 16.27 -3.94 -17.78
C TYR A 550 16.53 -5.16 -16.90
N TRP A 551 17.74 -5.72 -16.96
CA TRP A 551 18.15 -6.90 -16.19
C TRP A 551 19.40 -6.60 -15.37
N GLN A 552 19.41 -7.13 -14.15
CA GLN A 552 20.56 -7.05 -13.26
C GLN A 552 21.70 -7.94 -13.74
N GLY A 553 22.86 -7.80 -13.10
CA GLY A 553 24.10 -8.52 -13.45
C GLY A 553 23.98 -10.05 -13.42
N ASP A 554 23.00 -10.56 -12.70
CA ASP A 554 22.70 -11.98 -12.50
C ASP A 554 21.84 -12.63 -13.60
N TYR A 555 21.46 -11.86 -14.63
CA TYR A 555 20.67 -12.34 -15.77
C TYR A 555 19.28 -12.92 -15.41
N THR A 556 18.80 -12.66 -14.19
CA THR A 556 17.57 -13.26 -13.65
C THR A 556 16.60 -12.21 -13.13
N HIS A 557 17.11 -11.15 -12.51
CA HIS A 557 16.25 -10.17 -11.86
C HIS A 557 16.09 -8.91 -12.72
N PRO A 558 14.85 -8.45 -12.94
CA PRO A 558 14.62 -7.15 -13.57
C PRO A 558 15.20 -6.00 -12.72
N THR A 559 15.71 -4.96 -13.37
CA THR A 559 15.98 -3.66 -12.75
C THR A 559 14.67 -2.92 -12.46
N ALA A 560 14.72 -1.75 -11.82
CA ALA A 560 13.53 -0.90 -11.66
C ALA A 560 12.85 -0.55 -13.00
N GLN A 561 13.64 -0.32 -14.06
CA GLN A 561 13.13 -0.10 -15.41
C GLN A 561 12.51 -1.38 -16.00
N GLY A 562 13.11 -2.54 -15.73
CA GLY A 562 12.54 -3.83 -16.12
C GLY A 562 11.20 -4.13 -15.43
N GLN A 563 11.08 -3.81 -14.13
CA GLN A 563 9.83 -3.89 -13.38
C GLN A 563 8.74 -2.97 -13.98
N ALA A 564 9.11 -1.77 -14.44
CA ALA A 564 8.17 -0.87 -15.11
C ALA A 564 7.66 -1.45 -16.44
N LEU A 565 8.54 -2.06 -17.24
CA LEU A 565 8.12 -2.74 -18.47
C LEU A 565 7.23 -3.96 -18.20
N LEU A 566 7.53 -4.74 -17.16
CA LEU A 566 6.65 -5.84 -16.73
C LEU A 566 5.27 -5.30 -16.33
N ALA A 567 5.23 -4.22 -15.56
CA ALA A 567 3.97 -3.59 -15.16
C ALA A 567 3.15 -3.14 -16.37
N ASP A 568 3.80 -2.53 -17.37
CA ASP A 568 3.15 -2.08 -18.61
C ASP A 568 2.63 -3.25 -19.45
N ALA A 569 3.46 -4.27 -19.68
CA ALA A 569 3.12 -5.44 -20.48
C ALA A 569 1.98 -6.26 -19.86
N ILE A 570 2.02 -6.48 -18.54
CA ILE A 570 0.97 -7.19 -17.81
C ILE A 570 -0.31 -6.36 -17.82
N TRP A 571 -0.22 -5.06 -17.48
CA TRP A 571 -1.38 -4.17 -17.45
C TRP A 571 -2.12 -4.12 -18.79
N ALA A 572 -1.40 -4.09 -19.91
CA ALA A 572 -2.01 -4.04 -21.24
C ALA A 572 -2.99 -5.18 -21.50
N LYS A 573 -2.83 -6.33 -20.83
CA LYS A 573 -3.70 -7.50 -20.96
C LYS A 573 -4.72 -7.61 -19.83
N VAL A 574 -4.29 -7.39 -18.58
CA VAL A 574 -5.16 -7.64 -17.41
C VAL A 574 -5.95 -6.41 -16.96
N GLY A 575 -5.47 -5.20 -17.26
CA GLY A 575 -6.11 -3.94 -16.88
C GLY A 575 -7.57 -3.81 -17.32
N PRO A 576 -7.94 -4.18 -18.56
CA PRO A 576 -9.33 -4.17 -19.00
C PRO A 576 -10.28 -5.02 -18.14
N LEU A 577 -9.79 -6.13 -17.58
CA LEU A 577 -10.58 -7.03 -16.72
C LEU A 577 -10.82 -6.43 -15.33
N LEU A 578 -9.90 -5.59 -14.84
CA LEU A 578 -10.00 -4.89 -13.56
C LEU A 578 -10.85 -3.62 -13.66
N ALA A 579 -10.75 -2.93 -14.80
CA ALA A 579 -11.50 -1.71 -15.11
C ALA A 579 -12.97 -1.99 -15.49
N ALA A 580 -13.25 -3.18 -16.03
CA ALA A 580 -14.61 -3.65 -16.30
C ALA A 580 -15.29 -4.15 -15.02
N ALA A 581 -15.54 -3.28 -14.03
CA ALA A 581 -16.49 -3.61 -12.98
C ALA A 581 -17.92 -3.61 -13.57
N PRO A 582 -18.81 -4.52 -13.14
CA PRO A 582 -20.02 -4.85 -13.88
C PRO A 582 -20.95 -3.64 -13.97
N ASN A 583 -21.25 -3.20 -15.20
CA ASN A 583 -22.48 -2.48 -15.43
C ASN A 583 -23.61 -3.40 -14.98
N GLY A 584 -24.24 -3.05 -13.85
CA GLY A 584 -25.36 -3.79 -13.31
C GLY A 584 -26.38 -4.08 -14.40
N LYS A 585 -26.74 -5.35 -14.55
CA LYS A 585 -28.11 -5.70 -14.89
C LYS A 585 -28.96 -5.55 -13.65
#